data_AF-A0A4U0U9C8-F1
#
_entry.id   AF-A0A4U0U9C8-F1
#
_cell.length_a   1.000
_cell.length_b   1.000
_cell.length_c   1.000
_cell.angle_alpha   90.00
_cell.angle_beta   90.00
_cell.angle_gamma   90.00
#
_symmetry.space_group_name_H-M   'P 1'
#
loop_
_entity.id
_entity.type
_entity.pdbx_description
1 polymer ?
#
loop_
_entity_poly.entity_id
_entity_poly.type
_entity_poly.pdbx_seq_one_letter_code
_entity_poly.pdbx_strand_id
1 'polypeptide(L)'
;MAGPTLPPTLSRRRPHPSGDEQATTNLRLGDMDNTPALSVAECKVLLDQLASRQGARPTSQSDVYVKTREYVDVFARFKDPKTVTQVDAITAGLLNRGLGHYERAQLATLCCDTPDEARTLIPSLETKLSDDELQDILNDITNLRDL
;
A
#
# COMPACT_ATOMS: atom_id res chain seq x y z
N MET A 1 52.45 0.21 -13.09
CA MET A 1 51.84 1.13 -14.07
C MET A 1 50.33 1.02 -13.93
N ALA A 2 49.70 1.87 -13.11
CA ALA A 2 48.25 1.92 -12.99
C ALA A 2 47.70 2.69 -14.20
N GLY A 3 46.83 2.06 -14.99
CA GLY A 3 46.19 2.70 -16.15
C GLY A 3 45.23 3.81 -15.73
N PRO A 4 44.92 4.78 -16.61
CA PRO A 4 44.05 5.89 -16.28
C PRO A 4 42.62 5.41 -15.98
N THR A 5 42.09 5.81 -14.82
CA THR A 5 40.70 5.59 -14.41
C THR A 5 39.77 6.46 -15.25
N LEU A 6 38.83 5.84 -15.96
CA LEU A 6 37.81 6.55 -16.74
C LEU A 6 36.89 7.37 -15.82
N PRO A 7 36.49 8.59 -16.21
CA PRO A 7 35.57 9.41 -15.43
C PRO A 7 34.20 8.74 -15.32
N PRO A 8 33.48 8.90 -14.19
CA PRO A 8 32.14 8.35 -14.02
C PRO A 8 31.18 8.99 -15.04
N THR A 9 30.44 8.14 -15.75
CA THR A 9 29.45 8.58 -16.73
C THR A 9 28.26 9.25 -16.02
N LEU A 10 28.14 10.56 -16.14
CA LEU A 10 27.03 11.37 -15.58
C LEU A 10 25.74 11.28 -16.42
N SER A 11 25.54 10.20 -17.16
CA SER A 11 24.35 10.01 -17.97
C SER A 11 23.17 9.69 -17.06
N ARG A 12 22.24 10.64 -16.92
CA ARG A 12 20.92 10.39 -16.33
C ARG A 12 20.25 9.32 -17.19
N ARG A 13 20.00 8.14 -16.60
CA ARG A 13 19.23 7.08 -17.26
C ARG A 13 17.90 7.68 -17.72
N ARG A 14 17.55 7.42 -18.98
CA ARG A 14 16.24 7.77 -19.52
C ARG A 14 15.19 7.09 -18.63
N PRO A 15 14.13 7.79 -18.18
CA PRO A 15 13.05 7.18 -17.41
C PRO A 15 12.52 5.95 -18.14
N HIS A 16 12.12 4.92 -17.40
CA HIS A 16 11.44 3.78 -17.98
C HIS A 16 10.20 4.28 -18.74
N PRO A 17 9.90 3.73 -19.93
CA PRO A 17 8.73 4.14 -20.68
C PRO A 17 7.47 3.84 -19.86
N SER A 18 6.74 4.89 -19.47
CA SER A 18 5.44 4.76 -18.79
C SER A 18 4.39 4.15 -19.73
N GLY A 19 3.44 3.39 -19.19
CA GLY A 19 2.29 2.86 -19.92
C GLY A 19 2.23 1.34 -20.07
N ASP A 20 3.22 0.59 -19.57
CA ASP A 20 3.14 -0.87 -19.42
C ASP A 20 2.85 -1.32 -17.98
N GLU A 21 2.59 -0.37 -17.06
CA GLU A 21 2.28 -0.68 -15.67
C GLU A 21 0.91 -1.38 -15.54
N GLN A 22 0.88 -2.51 -14.81
CA GLN A 22 -0.31 -3.34 -14.63
C GLN A 22 -0.32 -3.96 -13.23
N ALA A 23 -1.50 -3.98 -12.60
CA ALA A 23 -1.76 -4.67 -11.35
C ALA A 23 -2.75 -5.82 -11.57
N THR A 24 -2.37 -6.78 -12.41
CA THR A 24 -3.14 -8.00 -12.69
C THR A 24 -2.51 -9.17 -11.94
N THR A 25 -2.58 -10.40 -12.46
CA THR A 25 -1.89 -11.57 -11.89
C THR A 25 -0.38 -11.36 -11.82
N ASN A 26 0.18 -10.65 -12.81
CA ASN A 26 1.57 -10.24 -12.79
C ASN A 26 1.66 -8.75 -12.44
N LEU A 27 2.26 -8.45 -11.29
CA LEU A 27 2.50 -7.07 -10.88
C LEU A 27 3.64 -6.47 -11.71
N ARG A 28 3.35 -5.33 -12.33
CA ARG A 28 4.30 -4.46 -13.02
C ARG A 28 3.97 -3.04 -12.60
N LEU A 29 4.55 -2.60 -11.49
CA LEU A 29 4.27 -1.28 -10.92
C LEU A 29 5.33 -0.25 -11.33
N GLY A 30 6.24 -0.63 -12.24
CA GLY A 30 7.31 0.24 -12.75
C GLY A 30 8.22 0.71 -11.61
N ASP A 31 8.36 2.02 -11.45
CA ASP A 31 9.17 2.62 -10.38
C ASP A 31 8.59 2.34 -8.96
N MET A 32 7.41 1.73 -8.84
CA MET A 32 6.73 1.42 -7.57
C MET A 32 6.80 -0.05 -7.12
N ASP A 33 7.45 -0.96 -7.87
CA ASP A 33 7.40 -2.42 -7.61
C ASP A 33 7.88 -2.86 -6.22
N ASN A 34 8.76 -2.08 -5.58
CA ASN A 34 9.28 -2.35 -4.22
C ASN A 34 9.15 -1.14 -3.30
N THR A 35 8.17 -0.29 -3.58
CA THR A 35 7.94 0.92 -2.78
C THR A 35 6.91 0.62 -1.69
N PRO A 36 7.13 1.10 -0.45
CA PRO A 36 6.12 0.98 0.60
C PRO A 36 4.77 1.55 0.13
N ALA A 37 3.71 0.79 0.34
CA ALA A 37 2.36 1.17 -0.01
C ALA A 37 1.53 1.40 1.26
N LEU A 38 0.65 2.38 1.18
CA LEU A 38 -0.28 2.73 2.25
C LEU A 38 -1.67 2.20 1.88
N SER A 39 -2.32 1.55 2.85
CA SER A 39 -3.76 1.35 2.82
C SER A 39 -4.50 2.68 3.01
N VAL A 40 -5.79 2.68 2.69
CA VAL A 40 -6.65 3.88 2.86
C VAL A 40 -6.67 4.33 4.33
N ALA A 41 -6.69 3.39 5.27
CA ALA A 41 -6.71 3.70 6.70
C ALA A 41 -5.36 4.28 7.20
N GLU A 42 -4.23 3.75 6.74
CA GLU A 42 -2.91 4.33 7.04
C GLU A 42 -2.77 5.74 6.45
N CYS A 43 -3.24 5.94 5.21
CA CYS A 43 -3.23 7.25 4.57
C CYS A 43 -4.01 8.29 5.40
N LYS A 44 -5.20 7.91 5.88
CA LYS A 44 -6.00 8.75 6.79
C LYS A 44 -5.20 9.16 8.04
N VAL A 45 -4.65 8.18 8.76
CA VAL A 45 -3.89 8.43 10.00
C VAL A 45 -2.72 9.38 9.74
N LEU A 46 -1.99 9.20 8.64
CA LEU A 46 -0.88 10.08 8.27
C LEU A 46 -1.34 11.49 7.93
N LEU A 47 -2.45 11.65 7.20
CA LEU A 47 -3.01 12.95 6.86
C LEU A 47 -3.48 13.71 8.12
N ASP A 48 -4.11 13.04 9.08
CA ASP A 48 -4.50 13.62 10.36
C ASP A 48 -3.29 14.03 11.22
N GLN A 49 -2.25 13.20 11.23
CA GLN A 49 -0.97 13.54 11.89
C GLN A 49 -0.28 14.74 11.24
N LEU A 50 -0.30 14.83 9.90
CA LEU A 50 0.26 15.98 9.18
C LEU A 50 -0.54 17.26 9.45
N ALA A 51 -1.87 17.17 9.51
CA ALA A 51 -2.74 18.31 9.81
C ALA A 51 -2.52 18.82 11.25
N SER A 52 -2.37 17.93 12.22
CA SER A 52 -2.08 18.33 13.62
C SER A 52 -0.69 18.96 13.78
N ARG A 53 0.33 18.49 13.05
CA ARG A 53 1.70 19.03 13.10
C ARG A 53 1.86 20.38 12.42
N GLN A 54 1.13 20.63 11.33
CA GLN A 54 1.23 21.92 10.60
C GLN A 54 0.60 23.09 11.37
N GLY A 55 -0.17 22.80 12.43
CA GLY A 55 -1.02 23.80 13.09
C GLY A 55 -2.07 24.35 12.12
N ALA A 56 -2.95 25.23 12.57
CA ALA A 56 -3.96 25.86 11.73
C ALA A 56 -3.40 26.83 10.66
N ARG A 57 -2.16 26.63 10.17
CA ARG A 57 -1.66 27.30 8.97
C ARG A 57 -2.19 26.53 7.77
N PRO A 58 -3.16 27.09 7.04
CA PRO A 58 -3.55 26.51 5.77
C PRO A 58 -2.39 26.79 4.83
N THR A 59 -1.44 25.85 4.73
CA THR A 59 -0.77 25.66 3.44
C THR A 59 -1.92 25.49 2.46
N SER A 60 -1.95 26.28 1.39
CA SER A 60 -3.03 26.28 0.41
C SER A 60 -3.37 24.84 0.02
N GLN A 61 -4.40 24.28 0.67
CA GLN A 61 -4.75 22.88 0.52
C GLN A 61 -5.21 22.75 -0.92
N SER A 62 -4.46 22.00 -1.73
CA SER A 62 -4.86 21.80 -3.11
C SER A 62 -6.21 21.08 -3.14
N ASP A 63 -7.02 21.32 -4.18
CA ASP A 63 -8.29 20.60 -4.35
C ASP A 63 -8.10 19.08 -4.31
N VAL A 64 -6.95 18.59 -4.79
CA VAL A 64 -6.56 17.18 -4.72
C VAL A 64 -6.39 16.73 -3.28
N TYR A 65 -5.72 17.51 -2.42
CA TYR A 65 -5.59 17.19 -1.00
C TYR A 65 -6.95 17.13 -0.31
N VAL A 66 -7.81 18.13 -0.51
CA VAL A 66 -9.14 18.19 0.13
C VAL A 66 -9.96 16.97 -0.25
N LYS A 67 -10.04 16.66 -1.55
CA LYS A 67 -10.75 15.47 -2.05
C LYS A 67 -10.15 14.16 -1.53
N THR A 68 -8.84 14.08 -1.41
CA THR A 68 -8.16 12.89 -0.87
C THR A 68 -8.51 12.69 0.60
N ARG A 69 -8.52 13.78 1.39
CA ARG A 69 -8.92 13.74 2.79
C ARG A 69 -10.36 13.28 2.96
N GLU A 70 -11.29 13.87 2.20
CA GLU A 70 -12.70 13.45 2.20
C GLU A 70 -12.85 11.96 1.83
N TYR A 71 -12.12 11.50 0.81
CA TYR A 71 -12.14 10.10 0.41
C TYR A 71 -11.66 9.18 1.53
N VAL A 72 -10.49 9.43 2.13
CA VAL A 72 -9.96 8.55 3.18
C VAL A 72 -10.79 8.61 4.46
N ASP A 73 -11.45 9.73 4.76
CA ASP A 73 -12.36 9.83 5.91
C ASP A 73 -13.61 8.97 5.75
N VAL A 74 -14.13 8.87 4.52
CA VAL A 74 -15.31 8.06 4.19
C VAL A 74 -14.97 6.58 4.05
N PHE A 75 -13.88 6.25 3.35
CA PHE A 75 -13.57 4.89 2.92
C PHE A 75 -12.55 4.15 3.80
N ALA A 76 -11.91 4.81 4.77
CA ALA A 76 -11.07 4.10 5.74
C ALA A 76 -11.91 3.11 6.56
N ARG A 77 -11.61 1.81 6.37
CA ARG A 77 -12.26 0.70 7.07
C ARG A 77 -11.97 0.71 8.58
N PHE A 78 -10.78 1.16 8.95
CA PHE A 78 -10.33 1.28 10.33
C PHE A 78 -10.16 2.75 10.69
N LYS A 79 -10.85 3.20 11.73
CA LYS A 79 -10.84 4.61 12.16
C LYS A 79 -9.94 4.89 13.35
N ASP A 80 -9.78 3.92 14.26
CA ASP A 80 -8.87 4.05 15.40
C ASP A 80 -7.42 3.79 14.95
N PRO A 81 -6.49 4.74 15.15
CA PRO A 81 -5.08 4.55 14.84
C PRO A 81 -4.45 3.30 15.47
N LYS A 82 -4.94 2.85 16.63
CA LYS A 82 -4.45 1.62 17.26
C LYS A 82 -4.81 0.40 16.42
N THR A 83 -6.06 0.31 15.99
CA THR A 83 -6.56 -0.75 15.10
C THR A 83 -5.81 -0.74 13.78
N VAL A 84 -5.56 0.43 13.19
CA VAL A 84 -4.73 0.56 11.97
C VAL A 84 -3.33 -0.02 12.18
N THR A 85 -2.70 0.25 13.32
CA THR A 85 -1.37 -0.29 13.65
C THR A 85 -1.39 -1.82 13.81
N GLN A 86 -2.47 -2.38 14.33
CA GLN A 86 -2.64 -3.83 14.46
C GLN A 86 -2.83 -4.49 13.09
N VAL A 87 -3.67 -3.92 12.22
CA VAL A 87 -3.87 -4.40 10.84
C VAL A 87 -2.56 -4.30 10.04
N ASP A 88 -1.82 -3.20 10.21
CA ASP A 88 -0.48 -3.06 9.63
C ASP A 88 0.44 -4.20 10.09
N ALA A 89 0.52 -4.46 11.40
CA ALA A 89 1.37 -5.53 11.93
C ALA A 89 1.02 -6.92 11.36
N ILE A 90 -0.27 -7.26 11.26
CA ILE A 90 -0.74 -8.52 10.67
C ILE A 90 -0.30 -8.62 9.20
N THR A 91 -0.58 -7.60 8.41
CA THR A 91 -0.33 -7.61 6.98
C THR A 91 1.15 -7.44 6.63
N ALA A 92 1.94 -6.75 7.46
CA ALA A 92 3.39 -6.64 7.35
C ALA A 92 4.09 -8.00 7.55
N GLY A 93 3.53 -8.89 8.38
CA GLY A 93 4.01 -10.27 8.51
C GLY A 93 4.01 -11.05 7.19
N LEU A 94 3.14 -10.67 6.25
CA LEU A 94 3.02 -11.31 4.93
C LEU A 94 4.15 -10.93 3.97
N LEU A 95 4.80 -9.79 4.18
CA LEU A 95 5.95 -9.37 3.37
C LEU A 95 7.09 -10.40 3.44
N ASN A 96 7.31 -10.97 4.62
CA ASN A 96 8.31 -12.02 4.85
C ASN A 96 7.94 -13.35 4.17
N ARG A 97 6.68 -13.51 3.75
CA ARG A 97 6.14 -14.71 3.10
C ARG A 97 6.04 -14.56 1.58
N GLY A 98 6.60 -13.48 1.01
CA GLY A 98 6.65 -13.25 -0.43
C GLY A 98 5.50 -12.40 -0.98
N LEU A 99 4.63 -11.83 -0.13
CA LEU A 99 3.69 -10.80 -0.57
C LEU A 99 4.39 -9.47 -0.78
N GLY A 100 3.97 -8.75 -1.82
CA GLY A 100 4.46 -7.40 -2.10
C GLY A 100 3.75 -6.34 -1.27
N HIS A 101 4.33 -5.14 -1.22
CA HIS A 101 3.72 -3.99 -0.53
C HIS A 101 2.33 -3.63 -1.09
N TYR A 102 2.13 -3.78 -2.40
CA TYR A 102 0.84 -3.57 -3.06
C TYR A 102 -0.24 -4.48 -2.50
N GLU A 103 0.01 -5.80 -2.46
CA GLU A 103 -0.96 -6.79 -1.98
C GLU A 103 -1.29 -6.58 -0.51
N ARG A 104 -0.27 -6.31 0.32
CA ARG A 104 -0.44 -5.94 1.72
C ARG A 104 -1.42 -4.78 1.86
N ALA A 105 -1.20 -3.69 1.13
CA ALA A 105 -2.04 -2.49 1.20
C ALA A 105 -3.46 -2.74 0.68
N GLN A 106 -3.61 -3.58 -0.36
CA GLN A 106 -4.93 -3.96 -0.90
C GLN A 106 -5.73 -4.81 0.09
N LEU A 107 -5.12 -5.81 0.73
CA LEU A 107 -5.79 -6.64 1.75
C LEU A 107 -6.33 -5.78 2.91
N ALA A 108 -5.52 -4.84 3.41
CA ALA A 108 -5.93 -3.91 4.46
C ALA A 108 -7.00 -2.89 4.00
N THR A 109 -7.10 -2.60 2.70
CA THR A 109 -8.04 -1.61 2.16
C THR A 109 -9.39 -2.23 1.81
N LEU A 110 -9.38 -3.37 1.12
CA LEU A 110 -10.57 -4.00 0.57
C LEU A 110 -11.36 -4.76 1.64
N CYS A 111 -10.68 -5.35 2.63
CA CYS A 111 -11.29 -6.15 3.70
C CYS A 111 -12.23 -7.22 3.14
N CYS A 112 -11.72 -8.06 2.23
CA CYS A 112 -12.46 -9.16 1.63
C CYS A 112 -12.89 -10.19 2.69
N ASP A 113 -14.01 -10.86 2.47
CA ASP A 113 -14.55 -11.85 3.40
C ASP A 113 -14.07 -13.29 3.06
N THR A 114 -13.78 -13.55 1.79
CA THR A 114 -13.38 -14.89 1.30
C THR A 114 -12.11 -14.89 0.45
N PRO A 115 -11.35 -16.00 0.40
CA PRO A 115 -10.20 -16.17 -0.50
C PRO A 115 -10.55 -15.95 -1.98
N ASP A 116 -11.73 -16.39 -2.40
CA ASP A 116 -12.22 -16.22 -3.77
C ASP A 116 -12.43 -14.75 -4.13
N GLU A 117 -13.06 -13.98 -3.24
CA GLU A 117 -13.20 -12.53 -3.40
C GLU A 117 -11.83 -11.84 -3.41
N ALA A 118 -10.95 -12.20 -2.47
CA ALA A 118 -9.61 -11.62 -2.37
C ALA A 118 -8.78 -11.85 -3.63
N ARG A 119 -8.83 -13.04 -4.23
CA ARG A 119 -8.13 -13.35 -5.49
C ARG A 119 -8.80 -12.70 -6.70
N THR A 120 -10.13 -12.59 -6.69
CA THR A 120 -10.85 -11.88 -7.75
C THR A 120 -10.48 -10.40 -7.79
N LEU A 121 -10.37 -9.75 -6.63
CA LEU A 121 -10.04 -8.32 -6.53
C LEU A 121 -8.53 -8.05 -6.57
N ILE A 122 -7.70 -9.00 -6.13
CA ILE A 122 -6.24 -8.91 -6.10
C ILE A 122 -5.66 -10.13 -6.83
N PRO A 123 -5.67 -10.16 -8.17
CA PRO A 123 -5.30 -11.36 -8.94
C PRO A 123 -3.86 -11.83 -8.72
N SER A 124 -2.97 -10.95 -8.27
CA SER A 124 -1.58 -11.30 -7.97
C SER A 124 -1.43 -12.24 -6.76
N LEU A 125 -2.50 -12.45 -5.97
CA LEU A 125 -2.52 -13.39 -4.85
C LEU A 125 -2.71 -14.86 -5.26
N GLU A 126 -3.11 -15.16 -6.51
CA GLU A 126 -3.51 -16.51 -6.96
C GLU A 126 -2.51 -17.61 -6.58
N THR A 127 -1.20 -17.33 -6.64
CA THR A 127 -0.15 -18.34 -6.42
C THR A 127 0.67 -18.11 -5.15
N LYS A 128 0.27 -17.18 -4.27
CA LYS A 128 1.13 -16.72 -3.16
C LYS A 128 0.75 -17.27 -1.78
N LEU A 129 -0.52 -17.57 -1.56
CA LEU A 129 -1.05 -18.06 -0.29
C LEU A 129 -2.04 -19.18 -0.57
N SER A 130 -2.06 -20.19 0.31
CA SER A 130 -3.14 -21.19 0.29
C SER A 130 -4.47 -20.58 0.74
N ASP A 131 -5.58 -21.24 0.43
CA ASP A 131 -6.93 -20.76 0.79
C ASP A 131 -7.09 -20.66 2.30
N ASP A 132 -6.59 -21.64 3.05
CA ASP A 132 -6.65 -21.66 4.52
C ASP A 132 -5.85 -20.50 5.11
N GLU A 133 -4.61 -20.29 4.64
CA GLU A 133 -3.76 -19.19 5.11
C GLU A 133 -4.38 -17.82 4.81
N LEU A 134 -4.96 -17.66 3.61
CA LEU A 134 -5.61 -16.42 3.22
C LEU A 134 -6.87 -16.19 4.07
N GLN A 135 -7.69 -17.23 4.28
CA GLN A 135 -8.89 -17.12 5.11
C GLN A 135 -8.56 -16.72 6.55
N ASP A 136 -7.52 -17.30 7.15
CA ASP A 136 -7.07 -16.95 8.51
C ASP A 136 -6.71 -15.46 8.61
N ILE A 137 -5.94 -14.94 7.63
CA ILE A 137 -5.56 -13.52 7.57
C ILE A 137 -6.79 -12.63 7.42
N LEU A 138 -7.72 -12.98 6.53
CA LEU A 138 -8.95 -12.21 6.31
C LEU A 138 -9.81 -12.18 7.57
N ASN A 139 -9.89 -13.29 8.31
CA ASN A 139 -10.57 -13.37 9.59
C ASN A 139 -9.91 -12.47 10.64
N ASP A 140 -8.58 -12.51 10.75
CA ASP A 140 -7.83 -11.65 11.68
C ASP A 140 -8.06 -10.16 11.40
N ILE A 141 -8.01 -9.74 10.13
CA ILE A 141 -8.30 -8.36 9.72
C ILE A 141 -9.76 -7.99 10.02
N THR A 142 -10.70 -8.90 9.74
CA THR A 142 -12.13 -8.67 9.97
C THR A 142 -12.50 -8.58 11.44
N ASN A 143 -11.82 -9.32 12.31
CA ASN A 143 -12.00 -9.24 13.76
C ASN A 143 -11.58 -7.88 14.34
N LEU A 144 -10.68 -7.18 13.67
CA LEU A 144 -10.27 -5.82 14.02
C LEU A 144 -11.20 -4.75 13.44
N ARG A 145 -12.13 -5.13 12.55
CA ARG A 145 -13.13 -4.24 11.98
C ARG A 145 -14.23 -4.08 13.02
N ASP A 146 -14.02 -3.19 13.99
CA ASP A 146 -15.00 -2.85 15.03
C ASP A 146 -16.43 -2.70 14.45
N LEU A 147 -17.42 -3.32 15.09
CA LEU A 147 -18.86 -3.13 14.85
C LEU A 147 -19.31 -1.69 15.13
#